data_AF-A0A520UIC7-F1
#
_entry.id   AF-A0A520UIC7-F1
#
_cell.length_a   1.000
_cell.length_b   1.000
_cell.length_c   1.000
_cell.angle_alpha   90.00
_cell.angle_beta   90.00
_cell.angle_gamma   90.00
#
_symmetry.space_group_name_H-M   'P 1'
#
loop_
_entity.id
_entity.type
_entity.pdbx_description
1 polymer ?
#
loop_
_entity_poly.entity_id
_entity_poly.type
_entity_poly.pdbx_seq_one_letter_code
_entity_poly.pdbx_strand_id
1 'polypeptide(L)'
;MNFYKRLMFFSSGFILGILLLSFFLMGKKTSCSYLPNDRVIKNVNSKKIIYNNLNDSLLVKNILSNGKVNFSKSDTKLDSCKSYHIENKVDGIKYVILIENCNDYIVVEEIKKIN
;
A
#
# COMPACT_ATOMS: atom_id res chain seq x y z
N MET A 1 -15.28 30.72 -32.97
CA MET A 1 -15.75 30.66 -31.56
C MET A 1 -14.54 30.84 -30.64
N ASN A 2 -14.55 31.82 -29.73
CA ASN A 2 -13.37 32.13 -28.91
C ASN A 2 -13.03 31.00 -27.94
N PHE A 3 -11.74 30.67 -27.82
CA PHE A 3 -11.22 29.63 -26.92
C PHE A 3 -11.72 29.78 -25.48
N TYR A 4 -11.75 31.03 -24.97
CA TYR A 4 -12.27 31.36 -23.64
C TYR A 4 -13.70 30.89 -23.40
N LYS A 5 -14.60 31.06 -24.38
CA LYS A 5 -15.99 30.60 -24.25
C LYS A 5 -16.04 29.08 -24.14
N ARG A 6 -15.27 28.36 -24.96
CA ARG A 6 -15.20 26.89 -24.92
C ARG A 6 -14.64 26.38 -23.59
N LEU A 7 -13.58 27.02 -23.09
CA LEU A 7 -12.98 26.68 -21.80
C LEU A 7 -13.96 26.92 -20.65
N MET A 8 -14.71 28.03 -20.66
CA MET A 8 -15.68 28.36 -19.61
C MET A 8 -16.83 27.35 -19.56
N PHE A 9 -17.39 26.97 -20.70
CA PHE A 9 -18.44 25.95 -20.76
C PHE A 9 -17.93 24.57 -20.30
N PHE A 10 -16.72 24.18 -20.69
CA PHE A 10 -16.11 22.93 -20.23
C PHE A 10 -15.83 22.94 -18.72
N SER A 11 -15.19 23.99 -18.19
CA SER A 11 -14.85 24.11 -16.78
C SER A 11 -16.08 24.15 -15.89
N SER A 12 -17.18 24.78 -16.31
CA SER A 12 -18.43 24.77 -15.56
C SER A 12 -18.99 23.36 -15.38
N GLY A 13 -19.04 22.56 -16.46
CA GLY A 13 -19.45 21.16 -16.38
C GLY A 13 -18.50 20.31 -15.54
N PHE A 14 -17.19 20.55 -15.65
CA PHE A 14 -16.17 19.86 -14.86
C PHE A 14 -16.31 20.14 -13.35
N ILE A 15 -16.54 21.40 -12.97
CA ILE A 15 -16.77 21.78 -11.57
C ILE A 15 -18.03 21.10 -11.02
N LEU A 16 -19.14 21.12 -11.77
CA LEU A 16 -20.36 20.41 -11.38
C LEU A 16 -20.13 18.90 -11.21
N GLY A 17 -19.34 18.30 -12.11
CA GLY A 17 -18.93 16.90 -12.02
C GLY A 17 -18.10 16.60 -10.76
N ILE A 18 -17.15 17.48 -10.41
CA ILE A 18 -16.34 17.33 -9.19
C ILE A 18 -17.20 17.41 -7.93
N LEU A 19 -18.16 18.34 -7.87
CA LEU A 19 -19.05 18.48 -6.70
C LEU A 19 -19.88 17.20 -6.48
N LEU A 20 -20.45 16.66 -7.57
CA LEU A 20 -21.25 15.45 -7.53
C LEU A 20 -20.40 14.23 -7.17
N LEU A 21 -19.20 14.08 -7.75
CA LEU A 21 -18.26 13.02 -7.40
C LEU A 21 -17.83 13.11 -5.93
N SER A 22 -17.53 14.32 -5.44
CA SER A 22 -17.13 14.57 -4.06
C SER A 22 -18.22 14.16 -3.08
N PHE A 23 -19.49 14.41 -3.41
CA PHE A 23 -20.63 13.97 -2.61
C PHE A 23 -20.67 12.43 -2.45
N PHE A 24 -20.44 11.67 -3.52
CA PHE A 24 -20.42 10.19 -3.45
C PHE A 24 -19.21 9.61 -2.72
N LEU A 25 -18.09 10.33 -2.76
CA LEU A 25 -16.87 9.94 -2.05
C LEU A 25 -16.88 10.38 -0.58
N MET A 26 -17.69 11.40 -0.24
CA MET A 26 -17.84 11.89 1.12
C MET A 26 -18.25 10.74 2.06
N GLY A 27 -17.44 10.47 3.09
CA GLY A 27 -17.70 9.41 4.06
C GLY A 27 -17.23 8.01 3.65
N LYS A 28 -16.78 7.79 2.40
CA LYS A 28 -16.11 6.55 2.00
C LYS A 28 -14.63 6.67 2.31
N LYS A 29 -14.06 5.72 3.06
CA LYS A 29 -12.60 5.60 3.30
C LYS A 29 -11.88 5.08 2.06
N THR A 30 -12.09 5.71 0.90
CA THR A 30 -11.50 5.28 -0.37
C THR A 30 -10.01 5.63 -0.41
N SER A 31 -9.16 4.63 -0.25
CA SER A 31 -7.72 4.75 -0.50
C SER A 31 -7.40 4.39 -1.95
N CYS A 32 -6.83 5.34 -2.68
CA CYS A 32 -6.37 5.16 -4.05
C CYS A 32 -4.99 4.49 -4.06
N SER A 33 -4.92 3.16 -3.94
CA SER A 33 -3.67 2.39 -3.96
C SER A 33 -3.18 2.09 -5.39
N TYR A 34 -2.89 3.13 -6.17
CA TYR A 34 -2.43 2.99 -7.55
C TYR A 34 -0.94 2.70 -7.67
N LEU A 35 -0.13 3.20 -6.73
CA LEU A 35 1.31 3.00 -6.76
C LEU A 35 1.69 1.54 -6.43
N PRO A 36 2.77 1.01 -7.01
CA PRO A 36 3.21 -0.36 -6.76
C PRO A 36 3.38 -0.69 -5.27
N ASN A 37 3.96 0.24 -4.50
CA ASN A 37 4.13 0.11 -3.06
C ASN A 37 2.78 -0.07 -2.35
N ASP A 38 1.86 0.87 -2.55
CA ASP A 38 0.56 0.91 -1.86
C ASP A 38 -0.31 -0.30 -2.23
N ARG A 39 -0.17 -0.80 -3.46
CA ARG A 39 -0.86 -2.02 -3.89
C ARG A 39 -0.39 -3.23 -3.09
N VAL A 40 0.92 -3.39 -2.90
CA VAL A 40 1.48 -4.47 -2.08
C VAL A 40 1.08 -4.31 -0.63
N ILE A 41 1.25 -3.11 -0.04
CA ILE A 41 0.89 -2.86 1.37
C ILE A 41 -0.60 -3.08 1.62
N LYS A 42 -1.49 -2.62 0.72
CA LYS A 42 -2.94 -2.89 0.81
C LYS A 42 -3.24 -4.38 0.73
N ASN A 43 -2.59 -5.10 -0.19
CA ASN A 43 -2.74 -6.55 -0.31
C ASN A 43 -2.25 -7.28 0.94
N VAL A 44 -1.15 -6.81 1.53
CA VAL A 44 -0.60 -7.34 2.77
C VAL A 44 -1.58 -7.16 3.92
N ASN A 45 -2.13 -5.95 4.08
CA ASN A 45 -3.06 -5.61 5.15
C ASN A 45 -4.44 -6.29 5.02
N SER A 46 -4.80 -6.79 3.84
CA SER A 46 -6.07 -7.49 3.62
C SER A 46 -6.05 -8.98 3.96
N LYS A 47 -4.87 -9.56 4.24
CA LYS A 47 -4.70 -11.02 4.42
C LYS A 47 -4.39 -11.37 5.86
N LYS A 48 -4.57 -12.64 6.20
CA LYS A 48 -4.20 -13.20 7.50
C LYS A 48 -2.68 -13.33 7.59
N ILE A 49 -2.08 -12.85 8.68
CA ILE A 49 -0.64 -12.95 8.95
C ILE A 49 -0.39 -14.20 9.79
N ILE A 50 0.56 -15.03 9.35
CA ILE A 50 1.09 -16.20 10.04
C ILE A 50 2.49 -15.85 10.52
N TYR A 51 2.70 -15.94 11.83
CA TYR A 51 4.00 -15.66 12.45
C TYR A 51 4.74 -16.98 12.66
N ASN A 52 5.89 -17.18 11.99
CA ASN A 52 6.69 -18.38 12.19
C ASN A 52 7.40 -18.41 13.56
N ASN A 53 7.74 -17.24 14.10
CA ASN A 53 8.40 -17.09 15.40
C ASN A 53 7.58 -16.20 16.35
N LEU A 54 7.96 -16.19 17.64
CA LEU A 54 7.46 -15.26 18.67
C LEU A 54 7.93 -13.83 18.38
N ASN A 55 7.50 -13.26 17.26
CA ASN A 55 7.73 -11.87 16.91
C ASN A 55 6.62 -11.01 17.53
N ASP A 56 6.97 -9.80 17.95
CA ASP A 56 5.99 -8.84 18.46
C ASP A 56 5.01 -8.45 17.34
N SER A 57 3.80 -9.01 17.42
CA SER A 57 2.71 -8.82 16.46
C SER A 57 2.39 -7.35 16.20
N LEU A 58 2.53 -6.50 17.23
CA LEU A 58 2.23 -5.07 17.11
C LEU A 58 3.30 -4.34 16.31
N LEU A 59 4.58 -4.67 16.55
CA LEU A 59 5.71 -4.14 15.79
C LEU A 59 5.65 -4.59 14.32
N VAL A 60 5.38 -5.87 14.07
CA VAL A 60 5.22 -6.40 12.70
C VAL A 60 4.10 -5.68 11.96
N LYS A 61 2.93 -5.56 12.59
CA LYS A 61 1.78 -4.89 11.97
C LYS A 61 2.09 -3.43 11.64
N ASN A 62 2.80 -2.72 12.52
CA ASN A 62 3.21 -1.34 12.27
C ASN A 62 4.20 -1.24 11.09
N ILE A 63 5.17 -2.16 11.02
CA ILE A 63 6.14 -2.19 9.92
C ILE A 63 5.44 -2.49 8.60
N LEU A 64 4.57 -3.49 8.55
CA LEU A 64 3.85 -3.88 7.34
C LEU A 64 2.83 -2.84 6.88
N SER A 65 2.18 -2.11 7.81
CA SER A 65 1.15 -1.13 7.44
C SER A 65 1.72 0.13 6.79
N ASN A 66 2.91 0.56 7.23
CA ASN A 66 3.51 1.85 6.84
C ASN A 66 4.87 1.68 6.15
N GLY A 67 5.24 0.47 5.77
CA GLY A 67 6.54 0.15 5.20
C GLY A 67 6.66 0.49 3.72
N LYS A 68 7.90 0.56 3.26
CA LYS A 68 8.29 0.73 1.86
C LYS A 68 8.81 -0.59 1.31
N VAL A 69 8.23 -1.04 0.22
CA VAL A 69 8.63 -2.28 -0.46
C VAL A 69 9.89 -2.02 -1.29
N ASN A 70 10.92 -2.80 -1.07
CA ASN A 70 12.14 -2.81 -1.86
C ASN A 70 12.01 -3.85 -2.99
N PHE A 71 11.43 -3.44 -4.12
CA PHE A 71 11.19 -4.32 -5.26
C PHE A 71 12.47 -4.91 -5.86
N SER A 72 13.62 -4.24 -5.72
CA SER A 72 14.89 -4.74 -6.25
C SER A 72 15.41 -5.96 -5.49
N LYS A 73 15.02 -6.11 -4.23
CA LYS A 73 15.37 -7.28 -3.38
C LYS A 73 14.23 -8.30 -3.29
N SER A 74 13.06 -7.97 -3.82
CA SER A 74 11.84 -8.80 -3.72
C SER A 74 11.72 -9.71 -4.93
N ASP A 75 11.26 -10.95 -4.74
CA ASP A 75 10.92 -11.84 -5.84
C ASP A 75 9.42 -11.85 -6.12
N THR A 76 9.06 -11.23 -7.23
CA THR A 76 7.66 -11.06 -7.66
C THR A 76 7.25 -11.96 -8.82
N LYS A 77 8.20 -12.76 -9.35
CA LYS A 77 8.02 -13.58 -10.56
C LYS A 77 7.66 -15.03 -10.27
N LEU A 78 7.70 -15.43 -9.00
CA LEU A 78 7.30 -16.77 -8.58
C LEU A 78 5.83 -17.01 -8.93
N ASP A 79 5.54 -18.16 -9.55
CA ASP A 79 4.18 -18.64 -9.79
C ASP A 79 3.47 -19.04 -8.48
N SER A 80 4.27 -19.30 -7.44
CA SER A 80 3.83 -19.56 -6.07
C SER A 80 3.71 -18.25 -5.27
N CYS A 81 4.01 -18.28 -3.97
CA CYS A 81 3.93 -17.10 -3.12
C CYS A 81 5.08 -16.14 -3.42
N LYS A 82 4.78 -14.84 -3.43
CA LYS A 82 5.75 -13.78 -3.77
C LYS A 82 6.53 -13.36 -2.54
N SER A 83 7.84 -13.21 -2.66
CA SER A 83 8.69 -12.75 -1.56
C SER A 83 8.87 -11.23 -1.61
N TYR A 84 8.57 -10.54 -0.52
CA TYR A 84 8.70 -9.08 -0.42
C TYR A 84 9.63 -8.66 0.72
N HIS A 85 10.57 -7.77 0.40
CA HIS A 85 11.36 -7.04 1.38
C HIS A 85 10.69 -5.71 1.71
N ILE A 86 10.26 -5.54 2.96
CA ILE A 86 9.58 -4.34 3.43
C ILE A 86 10.46 -3.63 4.46
N GLU A 87 10.78 -2.37 4.19
CA GLU A 87 11.63 -1.53 5.05
C GLU A 87 10.76 -0.47 5.75
N ASN A 88 10.90 -0.30 7.04
CA ASN A 88 10.23 0.78 7.78
C ASN A 88 11.13 1.32 8.90
N LYS A 89 10.88 2.56 9.33
CA LYS A 89 11.56 3.19 10.46
C LYS A 89 10.57 3.38 11.60
N VAL A 90 10.79 2.68 12.72
CA VAL A 90 9.97 2.77 13.93
C VAL A 90 10.86 3.29 15.06
N ASP A 91 10.48 4.38 15.71
CA ASP A 91 11.21 5.00 16.83
C ASP A 91 12.70 5.25 16.55
N GLY A 92 13.01 5.73 15.34
CA GLY A 92 14.40 6.01 14.96
C GLY A 92 15.16 4.79 14.40
N ILE A 93 14.64 3.58 14.59
CA ILE A 93 15.28 2.32 14.21
C ILE A 93 14.75 1.83 12.86
N LYS A 94 15.65 1.47 11.94
CA LYS A 94 15.24 0.85 10.67
C LYS A 94 15.03 -0.65 10.86
N TYR A 95 13.91 -1.15 10.37
CA TYR A 95 13.59 -2.56 10.31
C TYR A 95 13.40 -2.98 8.86
N VAL A 96 13.81 -4.21 8.57
CA VAL A 96 13.55 -4.89 7.30
C VAL A 96 12.87 -6.20 7.62
N ILE A 97 11.69 -6.40 7.04
CA ILE A 97 10.93 -7.63 7.15
C ILE A 97 10.94 -8.34 5.80
N LEU A 98 11.24 -9.63 5.83
CA LEU A 98 11.03 -10.54 4.72
C LEU A 98 9.68 -11.23 4.93
N ILE A 99 8.78 -11.09 3.96
CA ILE A 99 7.50 -11.78 3.96
C ILE A 99 7.33 -12.63 2.72
N GLU A 100 6.62 -13.74 2.88
CA GLU A 100 6.09 -14.54 1.79
C GLU A 100 4.59 -14.24 1.66
N ASN A 101 4.17 -13.69 0.53
CA ASN A 101 2.81 -13.25 0.25
C ASN A 101 2.11 -14.24 -0.70
N CYS A 102 1.36 -15.17 -0.11
CA CYS A 102 0.51 -16.13 -0.81
C CYS A 102 -0.88 -15.55 -1.10
N ASN A 103 -1.74 -16.25 -1.84
CA ASN A 103 -3.06 -15.70 -2.22
C ASN A 103 -3.95 -15.33 -1.02
N ASP A 104 -4.01 -16.17 0.01
CA ASP A 104 -4.95 -16.01 1.14
C ASP A 104 -4.28 -15.58 2.45
N TYR A 105 -2.98 -15.82 2.59
CA TYR A 105 -2.22 -15.57 3.82
C TYR A 105 -0.82 -15.06 3.52
N ILE A 106 -0.16 -14.58 4.59
CA ILE A 106 1.20 -14.07 4.54
C ILE A 106 2.00 -14.73 5.64
N VAL A 107 3.20 -15.17 5.33
CA VAL A 107 4.15 -15.72 6.31
C VAL A 107 5.23 -14.69 6.56
N VAL A 108 5.48 -14.40 7.84
CA VAL A 108 6.61 -13.57 8.25
C VAL A 108 7.81 -14.48 8.45
N GLU A 109 8.77 -14.41 7.53
CA GLU A 109 9.97 -15.26 7.57
C GLU A 109 11.01 -14.68 8.53
N GLU A 110 11.38 -13.42 8.34
CA GLU A 110 12.49 -12.81 9.06
C GLU A 110 12.27 -11.33 9.32
N ILE A 111 12.75 -10.85 10.49
CA ILE A 111 12.76 -9.45 10.87
C ILE A 111 14.19 -9.07 11.25
N LYS A 112 14.78 -8.13 10.53
CA LYS A 112 16.12 -7.59 10.79
C LYS A 112 16.02 -6.15 11.27
N LYS A 113 16.73 -5.85 12.35
CA LYS A 113 17.03 -4.48 12.75
C LYS A 113 18.29 -4.02 12.02
N ILE A 114 18.21 -2.93 11.29
CA ILE A 114 19.34 -2.27 10.64
C ILE A 114 19.66 -1.02 11.45
N ASN A 115 20.88 -0.96 11.98
CA ASN A 115 21.42 0.25 12.60
C ASN A 115 21.82 1.27 11.53
#